data_AF-A0A2V8F441-F1
#
_entry.id   AF-A0A2V8F441-F1
#
_cell.length_a   1.000
_cell.length_b   1.000
_cell.length_c   1.000
_cell.angle_alpha   90.00
_cell.angle_beta   90.00
_cell.angle_gamma   90.00
#
_symmetry.space_group_name_H-M   'P 1'
#
loop_
_entity.id
_entity.type
_entity.pdbx_description
1 polymer ?
#
loop_
_entity_poly.entity_id
_entity_poly.type
_entity_poly.pdbx_seq_one_letter_code
_entity_poly.pdbx_strand_id
1 'polypeptide(L)'
;MTYEPWGDGGMKVTVESTNRDGRKATWTYNTMFDNKDMPVSGDTRTETSAVKKVDDRTNEITNKRGGKVTQVIVNVLSPDGSRIDNTYKNYNEKGELTTTTTAVYERMR
;
A
#
# COMPACT_ATOMS: atom_id res chain seq x y z
N MET A 1 2.97 -2.52 -10.01
CA MET A 1 3.08 -3.24 -8.72
C MET A 1 3.15 -4.71 -9.04
N THR A 2 3.98 -5.46 -8.32
CA THR A 2 4.15 -6.90 -8.48
C THR A 2 3.78 -7.58 -7.18
N TYR A 3 3.02 -8.68 -7.27
CA TYR A 3 2.57 -9.48 -6.15
C TYR A 3 3.09 -10.90 -6.32
N GLU A 4 3.80 -11.39 -5.31
CA GLU A 4 4.36 -12.74 -5.27
C GLU A 4 3.83 -13.46 -4.03
N PRO A 5 3.51 -14.76 -4.09
CA PRO A 5 3.14 -15.53 -2.91
C PRO A 5 4.22 -15.47 -1.83
N TRP A 6 3.84 -15.34 -0.56
CA TRP A 6 4.77 -15.33 0.56
C TRP A 6 4.19 -16.05 1.78
N GLY A 7 4.93 -17.00 2.34
CA GLY A 7 4.46 -17.80 3.47
C GLY A 7 3.20 -18.60 3.14
N ASP A 8 2.37 -18.85 4.16
CA ASP A 8 1.14 -19.63 4.06
C ASP A 8 -0.08 -18.72 3.77
N GLY A 9 -0.14 -18.20 2.54
CA GLY A 9 -1.26 -17.37 2.07
C GLY A 9 -1.04 -15.85 2.14
N GLY A 10 0.18 -15.40 2.45
CA GLY A 10 0.57 -14.00 2.37
C GLY A 10 1.08 -13.59 0.98
N MET A 11 1.49 -12.32 0.89
CA MET A 11 2.08 -11.75 -0.31
C MET A 11 3.34 -10.95 0.01
N LYS A 12 4.34 -11.07 -0.86
CA LYS A 12 5.39 -10.08 -1.03
C LYS A 12 4.93 -9.09 -2.09
N VAL A 13 4.97 -7.81 -1.75
CA VAL A 13 4.56 -6.71 -2.62
C VAL A 13 5.81 -5.94 -3.01
N THR A 14 5.98 -5.70 -4.31
CA THR A 14 7.00 -4.78 -4.84
C THR A 14 6.30 -3.64 -5.56
N VAL A 15 6.57 -2.41 -5.13
CA VAL A 15 6.05 -1.20 -5.75
C VAL A 15 7.19 -0.50 -6.47
N GLU A 16 6.95 -0.21 -7.74
CA GLU A 16 7.80 0.64 -8.56
C GLU A 16 6.97 1.87 -8.94
N SER A 17 7.50 3.04 -8.63
CA SER A 17 6.86 4.32 -8.90
C SER A 17 7.81 5.20 -9.67
N THR A 18 7.28 5.95 -10.63
CA THR A 18 7.99 7.05 -11.29
C THR A 18 7.23 8.33 -11.02
N ASN A 19 7.86 9.33 -10.40
CA ASN A 19 7.22 10.61 -10.14
C ASN A 19 7.15 11.47 -11.43
N ARG A 20 6.51 12.64 -11.36
CA ARG A 20 6.37 13.56 -12.50
C ARG A 20 7.70 14.05 -13.09
N ASP A 21 8.76 14.02 -12.30
CA ASP A 21 10.12 14.42 -12.70
C ASP A 21 10.92 13.26 -13.28
N GLY A 22 10.31 12.08 -13.47
CA GLY A 22 10.99 10.88 -13.97
C GLY A 22 11.83 10.15 -12.93
N ARG A 23 11.82 10.57 -11.65
CA ARG A 23 12.53 9.88 -10.57
C ARG A 23 11.82 8.57 -10.26
N LYS A 24 12.57 7.48 -10.36
CA LYS A 24 12.12 6.14 -9.98
C LYS A 24 12.33 5.90 -8.49
N ALA A 25 11.39 5.20 -7.88
CA ALA A 25 11.49 4.67 -6.53
C ALA A 25 10.96 3.24 -6.52
N THR A 26 11.66 2.37 -5.79
CA THR A 26 11.28 0.97 -5.64
C THR A 26 11.31 0.60 -4.17
N TRP A 27 10.22 0.01 -3.68
CA TRP A 27 10.17 -0.50 -2.31
C TRP A 27 9.37 -1.80 -2.23
N THR A 28 9.62 -2.56 -1.17
CA THR A 28 8.99 -3.87 -0.95
C THR A 28 8.62 -4.09 0.51
N TYR A 29 7.56 -4.87 0.73
CA TYR A 29 7.14 -5.36 2.03
C TYR A 29 6.39 -6.69 1.88
N ASN A 30 6.32 -7.46 2.96
CA ASN A 30 5.53 -8.68 3.04
C ASN A 30 4.26 -8.42 3.85
N THR A 31 3.21 -9.21 3.62
CA THR A 31 2.01 -9.18 4.45
C THR A 31 1.28 -10.52 4.50
N MET A 32 0.67 -10.81 5.65
CA MET A 32 -0.29 -11.91 5.84
C MET A 32 -1.75 -11.40 5.89
N PHE A 33 -1.99 -10.13 5.55
CA PHE A 33 -3.30 -9.46 5.63
C PHE A 33 -3.93 -9.43 7.05
N ASP A 34 -3.10 -9.60 8.08
CA ASP A 34 -3.48 -9.76 9.48
C ASP A 34 -3.34 -8.47 10.32
N ASN A 35 -3.16 -7.32 9.64
CA ASN A 35 -2.98 -6.00 10.24
C ASN A 35 -1.75 -5.85 11.14
N LYS A 36 -0.74 -6.71 11.00
CA LYS A 36 0.54 -6.56 11.70
C LYS A 36 1.50 -5.67 10.92
N ASP A 37 2.27 -4.86 11.65
CA ASP A 37 3.33 -4.04 11.08
C ASP A 37 4.45 -4.92 10.52
N MET A 38 4.72 -4.77 9.22
CA MET A 38 5.82 -5.44 8.53
C MET A 38 6.81 -4.39 8.01
N PRO A 39 8.13 -4.65 8.08
CA PRO A 39 9.13 -3.70 7.66
C PRO A 39 9.05 -3.44 6.15
N VAL A 40 9.21 -2.17 5.78
CA VAL A 40 9.33 -1.72 4.39
C VAL A 40 10.81 -1.53 4.06
N SER A 41 11.23 -2.06 2.92
CA SER A 41 12.60 -1.91 2.39
C SER A 41 12.58 -1.05 1.12
N GLY A 42 13.46 -0.06 1.03
CA GLY A 42 13.65 0.77 -0.18
C GLY A 42 12.85 2.09 -0.21
N ASP A 43 11.94 2.33 0.74
CA ASP A 43 11.29 3.64 0.94
C ASP A 43 11.93 4.39 2.10
N THR A 44 12.17 5.68 1.95
CA THR A 44 12.70 6.54 3.02
C THR A 44 11.60 7.21 3.84
N ARG A 45 10.34 7.11 3.38
CA ARG A 45 9.17 7.77 4.00
C ARG A 45 8.33 6.81 4.84
N THR A 46 8.44 5.52 4.60
CA THR A 46 7.66 4.47 5.26
C THR A 46 8.61 3.45 5.88
N GLU A 47 8.47 3.21 7.17
CA GLU A 47 9.27 2.21 7.90
C GLU A 47 8.52 0.89 8.02
N THR A 48 7.21 0.95 8.28
CA THR A 48 6.35 -0.24 8.33
C THR A 48 5.06 -0.04 7.56
N SER A 49 4.53 -1.15 7.05
CA SER A 49 3.20 -1.24 6.47
C SER A 49 2.45 -2.37 7.16
N ALA A 50 1.23 -2.09 7.60
CA ALA A 50 0.28 -3.09 8.05
C ALA A 50 -0.84 -3.22 7.03
N VAL A 51 -1.14 -4.42 6.56
CA VAL A 51 -2.24 -4.65 5.62
C VAL A 51 -3.33 -5.46 6.31
N LYS A 52 -4.57 -5.01 6.16
CA LYS A 52 -5.75 -5.66 6.71
C LYS A 52 -6.70 -6.04 5.58
N LYS A 53 -7.13 -7.29 5.52
CA LYS A 53 -8.28 -7.68 4.69
C LYS A 53 -9.56 -7.09 5.31
N VAL A 54 -10.32 -6.34 4.51
CA VAL A 54 -11.63 -5.78 4.91
C VAL A 54 -12.74 -6.73 4.46
N ASP A 55 -12.67 -7.16 3.19
CA ASP A 55 -13.53 -8.16 2.58
C ASP A 55 -12.77 -8.86 1.43
N ASP A 56 -13.47 -9.65 0.60
CA ASP A 56 -12.85 -10.42 -0.48
C ASP A 56 -12.22 -9.58 -1.61
N ARG A 57 -12.62 -8.31 -1.73
CA ARG A 57 -12.12 -7.39 -2.76
C ARG A 57 -11.53 -6.10 -2.19
N THR A 58 -11.63 -5.89 -0.88
CA THR A 58 -11.15 -4.68 -0.23
C THR A 58 -10.04 -5.01 0.77
N ASN A 59 -8.93 -4.30 0.70
CA ASN A 59 -7.94 -4.26 1.76
C ASN A 59 -7.56 -2.82 2.11
N GLU A 60 -7.07 -2.65 3.34
CA GLU A 60 -6.53 -1.39 3.83
C GLU A 60 -5.05 -1.57 4.15
N ILE A 61 -4.23 -0.59 3.76
CA ILE A 61 -2.80 -0.50 4.07
C ILE A 61 -2.59 0.70 4.97
N THR A 62 -2.01 0.48 6.15
CA THR A 62 -1.57 1.54 7.06
C THR A 62 -0.06 1.65 7.01
N ASN A 63 0.44 2.76 6.46
CA ASN A 63 1.85 3.09 6.42
C ASN A 63 2.24 3.92 7.65
N LYS A 64 3.37 3.57 8.27
CA LYS A 64 3.87 4.23 9.46
C LYS A 64 5.34 4.61 9.35
N ARG A 65 5.70 5.64 10.13
CA ARG A 65 7.08 6.08 10.36
C ARG A 65 7.23 6.49 11.82
N GLY A 66 8.25 5.99 12.52
CA GLY A 66 8.42 6.19 13.95
C GLY A 66 7.21 5.73 14.76
N GLY A 67 6.53 4.67 14.31
CA GLY A 67 5.29 4.15 14.91
C GLY A 67 4.03 5.01 14.67
N LYS A 68 4.12 6.16 14.01
CA LYS A 68 2.99 7.04 13.70
C LYS A 68 2.42 6.76 12.32
N VAL A 69 1.09 6.81 12.18
CA VAL A 69 0.41 6.68 10.88
C VAL A 69 0.69 7.90 10.02
N THR A 70 1.24 7.68 8.83
CA THR A 70 1.49 8.73 7.83
C THR A 70 0.53 8.64 6.66
N GLN A 71 0.02 7.44 6.37
CA GLN A 71 -0.93 7.23 5.28
C GLN A 71 -1.80 5.99 5.53
N VAL A 72 -3.06 6.09 5.15
CA VAL A 72 -3.98 4.95 5.01
C VAL A 72 -4.38 4.84 3.55
N ILE A 73 -4.27 3.66 2.97
CA ILE A 73 -4.65 3.37 1.59
C ILE A 73 -5.76 2.33 1.60
N VAL A 74 -6.90 2.62 0.99
CA VAL A 74 -7.96 1.64 0.75
C VAL A 74 -7.88 1.22 -0.71
N ASN A 75 -7.71 -0.08 -0.97
CA ASN A 75 -7.73 -0.62 -2.32
C ASN A 75 -8.98 -1.48 -2.49
N VAL A 76 -9.69 -1.26 -3.61
CA VAL A 76 -10.87 -2.04 -4.00
C VAL A 76 -10.61 -2.68 -5.35
N LEU A 77 -10.60 -4.02 -5.40
CA LEU A 77 -10.45 -4.81 -6.61
C LEU A 77 -11.78 -4.89 -7.36
N SER A 78 -11.76 -4.63 -8.67
CA SER A 78 -12.94 -4.77 -9.52
C SER A 78 -13.45 -6.23 -9.57
N PRO A 79 -14.75 -6.47 -9.86
CA PRO A 79 -15.31 -7.82 -9.90
C PRO A 79 -14.59 -8.79 -10.84
N ASP A 80 -14.08 -8.28 -11.95
CA ASP A 80 -13.34 -9.00 -12.99
C ASP A 80 -11.82 -9.08 -12.72
N GLY A 81 -11.34 -8.47 -11.64
CA GLY A 81 -9.92 -8.45 -11.26
C GLY A 81 -9.00 -7.69 -12.23
N SER A 82 -9.57 -6.85 -13.11
CA SER A 82 -8.82 -6.09 -14.10
C SER A 82 -8.32 -4.75 -13.59
N ARG A 83 -8.91 -4.23 -12.49
CA ARG A 83 -8.66 -2.88 -11.98
C ARG A 83 -8.63 -2.84 -10.46
N ILE A 84 -7.81 -1.96 -9.91
CA ILE A 84 -7.80 -1.61 -8.50
C ILE A 84 -8.06 -0.11 -8.36
N ASP A 85 -9.07 0.25 -7.58
CA ASP A 85 -9.36 1.63 -7.18
C ASP A 85 -8.73 1.92 -5.82
N ASN A 86 -7.78 2.85 -5.79
CA ASN A 86 -7.08 3.25 -4.58
C ASN A 86 -7.57 4.60 -4.08
N THR A 87 -7.79 4.69 -2.77
CA THR A 87 -7.98 5.96 -2.05
C THR A 87 -6.86 6.12 -1.03
N TYR A 88 -6.09 7.19 -1.16
CA TYR A 88 -4.99 7.56 -0.27
C TYR A 88 -5.44 8.65 0.68
N LYS A 89 -5.33 8.40 1.98
CA LYS A 89 -5.53 9.37 3.06
C LYS A 89 -4.18 9.67 3.69
N ASN A 90 -3.70 10.90 3.58
CA ASN A 90 -2.39 11.30 4.10
C ASN A 90 -2.55 12.08 5.40
N TYR A 91 -1.65 11.85 6.36
CA TYR A 91 -1.71 12.44 7.68
C TYR A 91 -0.43 13.23 7.98
N ASN A 92 -0.55 14.33 8.72
CA ASN A 92 0.62 15.07 9.22
C ASN A 92 1.16 14.45 10.52
N GLU A 93 2.23 15.02 11.07
CA GLU A 93 2.88 14.52 12.29
C GLU A 93 2.01 14.56 13.56
N LYS A 94 0.92 15.34 13.53
CA LYS A 94 -0.10 15.42 14.58
C LYS A 94 -1.21 14.38 14.42
N GLY A 95 -1.20 13.60 13.33
CA GLY A 95 -2.23 12.63 13.00
C GLY A 95 -3.48 13.23 12.36
N GLU A 96 -3.40 14.47 11.88
CA GLU A 96 -4.52 15.14 11.20
C GLU A 96 -4.51 14.78 9.71
N LEU A 97 -5.67 14.44 9.16
CA LEU A 97 -5.84 14.18 7.73
C LEU A 97 -5.56 15.46 6.94
N THR A 98 -4.58 15.43 6.05
CA THR A 98 -4.19 16.59 5.22
C THR A 98 -4.80 16.53 3.84
N THR A 99 -4.76 15.35 3.20
CA THR A 99 -5.18 15.20 1.81
C THR A 99 -5.77 13.83 1.57
N THR A 100 -6.84 13.78 0.77
CA THR A 100 -7.37 12.56 0.15
C THR A 100 -7.18 12.63 -1.36
N THR A 101 -6.53 11.62 -1.94
CA THR A 101 -6.38 11.48 -3.40
C THR A 101 -6.78 10.09 -3.84
N THR A 102 -7.18 9.93 -5.10
CA THR A 102 -7.51 8.63 -5.68
C THR A 102 -6.57 8.29 -6.84
N ALA A 103 -6.37 7.00 -7.08
CA ALA A 103 -5.72 6.49 -8.29
C ALA A 103 -6.41 5.22 -8.73
N VAL A 104 -6.35 4.94 -10.04
CA VAL A 104 -6.89 3.73 -10.64
C VAL A 104 -5.72 3.01 -11.28
N TYR A 105 -5.57 1.72 -10.95
CA TYR A 105 -4.54 0.86 -11.53
C TYR A 105 -5.19 -0.22 -12.38
N GLU A 106 -4.71 -0.37 -13.60
CA GLU A 106 -5.11 -1.46 -14.49
C GLU A 106 -4.08 -2.59 -14.43
N ARG A 107 -4.55 -3.82 -14.53
CA ARG A 107 -3.70 -4.99 -14.63
C ARG A 107 -2.93 -4.96 -15.95
N MET A 108 -1.60 -5.00 -15.87
CA MET A 108 -0.73 -5.17 -17.03
C MET A 108 -0.88 -6.58 -17.59
N ARG A 109 -0.95 -6.70 -18.92
CA ARG A 109 -1.03 -7.97 -19.67
C ARG A 109 0.34 -8.43 -20.13
#